data_AF-A0A8I1B4I6-F1
#
_entry.id   AF-A0A8I1B4I6-F1
#
_cell.length_a   1.000
_cell.length_b   1.000
_cell.length_c   1.000
_cell.angle_alpha   90.00
_cell.angle_beta   90.00
_cell.angle_gamma   90.00
#
_symmetry.space_group_name_H-M   'P 1'
#
loop_
_entity.id
_entity.type
_entity.pdbx_description
1 polymer ?
#
loop_
_entity_poly.entity_id
_entity_poly.type
_entity_poly.pdbx_seq_one_letter_code
_entity_poly.pdbx_strand_id
1 'polypeptide(L)'
;GQIHLEDHDITHIPAENRHVNTVFQSYALFPHMTVFENVAFGLRMQKTPTVDIAPRVHDALRMVQLEAFAQRKPHQLSGGQQQRVA
;
A
#
# COMPACT_ATOMS: atom_id res chain seq x y z
N GLY A 1 -10.13 -9.44 -26.62
CA GLY A 1 -8.72 -8.99 -26.55
C GLY A 1 -8.03 -9.77 -25.46
N GLN A 2 -6.71 -9.96 -25.57
CA GLN A 2 -5.90 -10.64 -24.55
C GLN A 2 -5.05 -9.63 -23.79
N ILE A 3 -4.81 -9.90 -22.50
CA ILE A 3 -3.91 -9.14 -21.64
C ILE A 3 -2.80 -10.08 -21.21
N HIS A 4 -1.57 -9.78 -21.61
CA HIS A 4 -0.39 -10.54 -21.22
C HIS A 4 0.41 -9.75 -20.20
N LEU A 5 0.86 -10.42 -19.13
CA LEU A 5 1.89 -9.92 -18.22
C LEU A 5 3.14 -10.79 -18.46
N GLU A 6 4.17 -10.18 -19.02
CA GLU A 6 5.29 -10.91 -19.64
C GLU A 6 4.74 -11.90 -20.69
N ASP A 7 5.09 -13.19 -20.58
CA ASP A 7 4.62 -14.26 -21.48
C ASP A 7 3.37 -15.00 -20.98
N HIS A 8 2.70 -14.49 -19.93
CA HIS A 8 1.54 -15.13 -19.32
C HIS A 8 0.24 -14.37 -19.64
N ASP A 9 -0.74 -15.06 -20.23
CA ASP A 9 -2.09 -14.52 -20.42
C ASP A 9 -2.81 -14.44 -19.06
N ILE A 10 -3.16 -13.22 -18.65
CA ILE A 10 -3.85 -12.91 -17.40
C ILE A 10 -5.29 -12.46 -17.61
N THR A 11 -5.83 -12.59 -18.83
CA THR A 11 -7.14 -12.05 -19.23
C THR A 11 -8.26 -12.45 -18.28
N HIS A 12 -8.26 -13.70 -17.81
CA HIS A 12 -9.30 -14.25 -16.94
C HIS A 12 -8.88 -14.36 -15.46
N ILE A 13 -7.68 -13.92 -15.10
CA ILE A 13 -7.22 -13.93 -13.70
C ILE A 13 -7.91 -12.76 -12.98
N PRO A 14 -8.62 -12.99 -11.86
CA PRO A 14 -9.19 -11.93 -11.02
C PRO A 14 -8.11 -10.95 -10.55
N ALA A 15 -8.46 -9.67 -10.40
CA ALA A 15 -7.48 -8.61 -10.13
C ALA A 15 -6.66 -8.86 -8.86
N GLU A 16 -7.29 -9.38 -7.82
CA GLU A 16 -6.69 -9.75 -6.53
C GLU A 16 -5.67 -10.90 -6.60
N ASN A 17 -5.72 -11.70 -7.67
CA ASN A 17 -4.81 -12.81 -7.91
C ASN A 17 -3.69 -12.46 -8.90
N ARG A 18 -3.66 -11.21 -9.39
CA ARG A 18 -2.59 -10.74 -10.27
C ARG A 18 -1.43 -10.25 -9.41
N HIS A 19 -0.22 -10.69 -9.74
CA HIS A 19 1.00 -10.29 -9.05
C HIS A 19 1.46 -8.89 -9.50
N VAL A 20 0.59 -7.89 -9.37
CA VAL A 20 0.84 -6.48 -9.72
C VAL A 20 0.43 -5.58 -8.57
N ASN A 21 1.17 -4.48 -8.38
CA ASN A 21 0.81 -3.43 -7.44
C ASN A 21 0.31 -2.22 -8.24
N THR A 22 -0.76 -1.57 -7.76
CA THR A 22 -1.40 -0.44 -8.44
C THR A 22 -1.38 0.79 -7.54
N VAL A 23 -0.77 1.87 -8.02
CA VAL A 23 -0.83 3.20 -7.38
C VAL A 23 -1.87 4.04 -8.12
N PHE A 24 -2.86 4.56 -7.39
CA PHE A 24 -3.95 5.36 -7.97
C PHE A 24 -3.61 6.85 -7.99
N GLN A 25 -4.11 7.58 -8.99
CA GLN A 25 -3.91 9.04 -9.10
C GLN A 25 -4.56 9.84 -7.95
N SER A 26 -5.64 9.33 -7.35
CA SER A 26 -6.28 9.93 -6.16
C SER A 26 -5.70 9.42 -4.83
N TYR A 27 -4.53 8.78 -4.87
CA TYR A 27 -3.79 8.16 -3.76
C TYR A 27 -4.50 6.99 -3.07
N ALA A 28 -5.81 6.78 -3.31
CA ALA A 28 -6.62 5.67 -2.81
C ALA A 28 -6.41 5.30 -1.32
N LEU A 29 -5.97 6.26 -0.50
CA LEU A 29 -5.74 6.06 0.93
C LEU A 29 -7.08 5.90 1.63
N PHE A 30 -7.17 4.93 2.52
CA PHE A 30 -8.33 4.75 3.38
C PHE A 30 -8.39 5.92 4.39
N PRO A 31 -9.38 6.83 4.28
CA PRO A 31 -9.37 8.09 5.03
C PRO A 31 -9.61 7.89 6.53
N HIS A 32 -10.25 6.77 6.89
CA HIS A 32 -10.54 6.36 8.25
C HIS A 32 -9.39 5.60 8.91
N MET A 33 -8.32 5.28 8.16
CA MET A 33 -7.12 4.60 8.65
C MET A 33 -5.97 5.59 8.85
N THR A 34 -5.07 5.34 9.80
CA THR A 34 -3.81 6.08 9.95
C THR A 34 -2.84 5.74 8.83
N VAL A 35 -1.75 6.50 8.70
CA VAL A 35 -0.66 6.20 7.77
C VAL A 35 -0.11 4.79 8.02
N PHE A 36 0.13 4.42 9.28
CA PHE A 36 0.54 3.07 9.65
C PHE A 36 -0.48 2.02 9.18
N GLU A 37 -1.77 2.25 9.42
CA GLU A 37 -2.83 1.31 9.05
C GLU A 37 -2.97 1.15 7.53
N ASN A 38 -2.79 2.23 6.77
CA ASN A 38 -2.78 2.20 5.30
C ASN A 38 -1.64 1.31 4.76
N VAL A 39 -0.41 1.50 5.26
CA VAL A 39 0.74 0.69 4.84
C VAL A 39 0.61 -0.76 5.33
N ALA A 40 0.12 -0.96 6.56
CA ALA A 40 -0.09 -2.29 7.14
C ALA A 40 -1.18 -3.09 6.42
N PHE A 41 -2.14 -2.43 5.76
CA PHE A 41 -3.25 -3.08 5.07
C PHE A 41 -2.76 -4.08 4.00
N GLY A 42 -1.78 -3.69 3.17
CA GLY A 42 -1.20 -4.57 2.15
C GLY A 42 -0.56 -5.83 2.76
N LEU A 43 0.22 -5.67 3.83
CA LEU A 43 0.86 -6.79 4.53
C LEU A 43 -0.16 -7.75 5.16
N ARG A 44 -1.27 -7.22 5.69
CA ARG A 44 -2.38 -8.02 6.23
C ARG A 44 -3.10 -8.80 5.13
N MET A 45 -3.34 -8.18 3.98
CA MET A 45 -3.92 -8.86 2.81
C MET A 45 -3.02 -9.99 2.28
N GLN A 46 -1.71 -9.81 2.36
CA GLN A 46 -0.72 -10.85 2.05
C GLN A 46 -0.57 -11.92 3.14
N LYS A 47 -1.37 -11.88 4.22
CA LYS A 47 -1.30 -12.81 5.36
C LYS A 47 0.09 -12.85 6.03
N THR A 48 0.80 -11.72 6.04
CA THR A 48 2.07 -11.59 6.75
C THR A 48 1.88 -11.87 8.25
N PRO A 49 2.78 -12.63 8.92
CA PRO A 49 2.68 -12.86 10.36
C PRO A 49 2.58 -11.55 11.14
N THR A 50 1.69 -11.49 12.14
CA THR A 50 1.41 -10.25 12.89
C THR A 50 2.66 -9.65 13.54
N VAL A 51 3.58 -10.49 14.00
CA VAL A 51 4.86 -10.08 14.60
C VAL A 51 5.76 -9.32 13.64
N ASP A 52 5.63 -9.58 12.33
CA ASP A 52 6.46 -8.97 11.29
C ASP A 52 5.86 -7.67 10.72
N ILE A 53 4.57 -7.40 10.95
CA ILE A 53 3.87 -6.27 10.34
C ILE A 53 4.45 -4.94 10.84
N ALA A 54 4.49 -4.75 12.16
CA ALA A 54 4.96 -3.50 12.75
C ALA A 54 6.40 -3.13 12.33
N PRO A 55 7.41 -4.01 12.45
CA PRO A 55 8.77 -3.67 12.03
C PRO A 55 8.85 -3.32 10.54
N ARG A 56 8.20 -4.10 9.66
CA ARG A 56 8.20 -3.82 8.22
C ARG A 56 7.55 -2.48 7.87
N VAL A 57 6.45 -2.12 8.53
CA VAL A 57 5.79 -0.81 8.31
C VAL A 57 6.68 0.33 8.78
N HIS A 58 7.32 0.20 9.95
CA HIS A 58 8.23 1.23 10.45
C HIS A 58 9.44 1.43 9.53
N ASP A 59 10.02 0.35 9.01
CA ASP A 59 11.12 0.45 8.06
C ASP A 59 10.69 1.12 6.74
N ALA A 60 9.52 0.76 6.21
CA ALA A 60 8.95 1.41 5.02
C ALA A 60 8.73 2.91 5.25
N LEU A 61 8.10 3.29 6.37
CA LEU A 61 7.87 4.68 6.71
C LEU A 61 9.16 5.47 6.93
N ARG A 62 10.22 4.83 7.45
CA ARG A 62 11.53 5.46 7.61
C ARG A 62 12.18 5.78 6.26
N MET A 63 12.11 4.85 5.30
CA MET A 63 12.65 5.05 3.95
C MET A 63 12.02 6.26 3.24
N VAL A 64 10.74 6.49 3.45
CA VAL A 64 10.02 7.64 2.87
C VAL A 64 9.93 8.85 3.79
N GLN A 65 10.66 8.86 4.91
CA GLN A 65 10.70 9.95 5.90
C GLN A 65 9.31 10.32 6.45
N LEU A 66 8.48 9.31 6.73
CA LEU A 66 7.13 9.47 7.29
C LEU A 66 6.91 8.79 8.65
N GLU A 67 7.97 8.25 9.28
CA GLU A 67 7.88 7.54 10.56
C GLU A 67 7.16 8.36 11.66
N ALA A 68 7.47 9.66 11.78
CA ALA A 68 6.83 10.57 12.74
C ALA A 68 5.33 10.83 12.46
N PHE A 69 4.84 10.47 11.28
CA PHE A 69 3.45 10.64 10.87
C PHE A 69 2.63 9.35 10.92
N ALA A 70 3.20 8.24 11.41
CA ALA A 70 2.57 6.92 11.46
C ALA A 70 1.15 6.94 12.05
N GLN A 71 0.92 7.78 13.07
CA GLN A 71 -0.37 7.89 13.78
C GLN A 71 -1.33 8.93 13.17
N ARG A 72 -0.89 9.70 12.16
CA ARG A 72 -1.75 10.68 11.50
C ARG A 72 -2.71 10.00 10.53
N LYS A 73 -3.86 10.62 10.30
CA LYS A 73 -4.78 10.28 9.22
C LYS A 73 -4.37 11.00 7.91
N PRO A 74 -4.74 10.49 6.73
CA PRO A 74 -4.35 11.08 5.43
C PRO A 74 -4.65 12.58 5.30
N HIS A 75 -5.77 13.06 5.83
CA HIS A 75 -6.15 14.48 5.77
C HIS A 75 -5.22 15.42 6.58
N GLN A 76 -4.34 14.88 7.43
CA GLN A 76 -3.35 15.62 8.21
C GLN A 76 -1.97 15.64 7.54
N LEU A 77 -1.87 15.14 6.31
CA LEU A 77 -0.69 15.12 5.47
C LEU A 77 -0.83 16.09 4.30
N SER A 78 0.30 16.64 3.84
CA SER A 78 0.36 17.34 2.56
C SER A 78 0.17 16.37 1.38
N GLY A 79 -0.17 16.88 0.18
CA GLY A 79 -0.35 16.03 -1.00
C GLY A 79 0.89 15.19 -1.35
N GLY A 80 2.09 15.78 -1.30
CA GLY A 80 3.34 15.05 -1.53
C GLY A 80 3.65 14.02 -0.44
N GLN A 81 3.16 14.21 0.79
CA GLN A 81 3.24 13.21 1.84
C GLN A 81 2.26 12.06 1.59
N GLN A 82 1.02 12.35 1.16
CA GLN A 82 0.04 11.32 0.78
C GLN A 82 0.54 10.45 -0.38
N GLN A 83 1.17 11.06 -1.38
CA GLN A 83 1.75 10.34 -2.53
C GLN A 83 2.84 9.33 -2.11
N ARG A 84 3.60 9.60 -1.04
CA ARG A 84 4.64 8.69 -0.53
C ARG A 84 4.09 7.55 0.33
N VAL A 85 2.82 7.63 0.75
CA VAL A 85 2.13 6.55 1.48
C VAL A 85 1.42 5.58 0.53
N ALA A 86 0.98 6.08 -0.63
CA ALA A 86 0.23 5.35 -1.64
C ALA A 86 1.05 4.34 -2.44
#